data_AF-A0A4P7JDI2-F1
#
_entry.id   AF-A0A4P7JDI2-F1
#
_cell.length_a   1.000
_cell.length_b   1.000
_cell.length_c   1.000
_cell.angle_alpha   90.00
_cell.angle_beta   90.00
_cell.angle_gamma   90.00
#
_symmetry.space_group_name_H-M   'P 1'
#
loop_
_entity.id
_entity.type
_entity.pdbx_description
1 polymer ?
#
loop_
_entity_poly.entity_id
_entity_poly.type
_entity_poly.pdbx_seq_one_letter_code
_entity_poly.pdbx_strand_id
1 'polypeptide(L)'
;MNSKHRKTLAVVFTDPVSGTIEWVTVERLLIAAGAQVVEGRGSRVRFEKDGEVETFHRPHPAKEAKRYQVRAARAFLERIGVTP
;
A
#
# COMPACT_ATOMS: atom_id res chain seq x y z
N MET A 1 5.27 10.71 7.66
CA MET A 1 5.95 10.31 6.40
C MET A 1 7.34 10.93 6.27
N ASN A 2 8.33 10.19 5.74
CA ASN A 2 9.67 10.71 5.40
C ASN A 2 9.83 10.91 3.87
N SER A 3 11.02 11.34 3.43
CA SER A 3 11.31 11.57 2.00
C SER A 3 11.15 10.31 1.13
N LYS A 4 11.51 9.13 1.65
CA LYS A 4 11.32 7.86 0.94
C LYS A 4 9.83 7.54 0.75
N HIS A 5 9.02 7.71 1.79
CA HIS A 5 7.57 7.48 1.71
C HIS A 5 6.90 8.44 0.72
N ARG A 6 7.29 9.72 0.68
CA ARG A 6 6.77 10.68 -0.31
C ARG A 6 7.10 10.27 -1.75
N LYS A 7 8.31 9.76 -2.00
CA LYS A 7 8.68 9.21 -3.32
C LYS A 7 7.82 7.99 -3.67
N THR A 8 7.62 7.06 -2.74
CA THR A 8 6.74 5.91 -2.96
C THR A 8 5.31 6.35 -3.23
N LEU A 9 4.80 7.34 -2.49
CA LEU A 9 3.47 7.90 -2.69
C LEU A 9 3.32 8.42 -4.12
N ALA A 10 4.26 9.24 -4.59
CA ALA A 10 4.26 9.71 -5.98
C ALA A 10 4.24 8.54 -7.00
N VAL A 11 5.05 7.50 -6.79
CA VAL A 11 5.08 6.31 -7.66
C VAL A 11 3.76 5.52 -7.63
N VAL A 12 3.12 5.37 -6.46
CA VAL A 12 1.83 4.70 -6.33
C VAL A 12 0.73 5.44 -7.11
N PHE A 13 0.87 6.75 -7.30
CA PHE A 13 -0.07 7.60 -8.03
C PHE A 13 0.25 7.78 -9.53
N THR A 14 1.33 7.21 -10.06
CA THR A 14 1.63 7.30 -11.51
C THR A 14 0.63 6.54 -12.37
N ASP A 15 0.35 7.02 -13.57
CA ASP A 15 -0.42 6.27 -14.57
C ASP A 15 0.44 6.02 -15.83
N PRO A 16 0.64 4.76 -16.27
CA PRO A 16 0.13 3.52 -15.66
C PRO A 16 0.75 3.21 -14.29
N VAL A 17 0.02 2.46 -13.47
CA VAL A 17 0.53 2.00 -12.17
C VAL A 17 1.80 1.17 -12.33
N SER A 18 2.80 1.42 -11.49
CA SER A 18 4.03 0.62 -11.51
C SER A 18 3.76 -0.83 -11.14
N GLY A 19 4.41 -1.76 -11.86
CA GLY A 19 4.43 -3.19 -11.54
C GLY A 19 5.72 -3.67 -10.89
N THR A 20 6.61 -2.74 -10.50
CA THR A 20 7.97 -3.04 -10.00
C THR A 20 8.21 -2.58 -8.57
N ILE A 21 7.21 -1.98 -7.91
CA ILE A 21 7.33 -1.55 -6.51
C ILE A 21 7.34 -2.79 -5.62
N GLU A 22 8.35 -2.94 -4.76
CA GLU A 22 8.32 -3.99 -3.73
C GLU A 22 7.14 -3.81 -2.78
N TRP A 23 6.46 -4.90 -2.46
CA TRP A 23 5.32 -4.89 -1.53
C TRP A 23 5.65 -4.25 -0.18
N VAL A 24 6.83 -4.53 0.37
CA VAL A 24 7.27 -3.97 1.66
C VAL A 24 7.34 -2.43 1.63
N THR A 25 7.56 -1.84 0.45
CA THR A 25 7.60 -0.39 0.29
C THR A 25 6.18 0.19 0.30
N VAL A 26 5.22 -0.51 -0.30
CA VAL A 26 3.79 -0.15 -0.21
C VAL A 26 3.30 -0.29 1.23
N GLU A 27 3.58 -1.42 1.90
CA GLU A 27 3.20 -1.67 3.30
C GLU A 27 3.75 -0.58 4.25
N ARG A 28 5.03 -0.22 4.11
CA ARG A 28 5.63 0.88 4.90
C ARG A 28 5.01 2.24 4.60
N LEU A 29 4.61 2.51 3.36
CA LEU A 29 3.89 3.72 3.00
C LEU A 29 2.53 3.78 3.72
N LEU A 30 1.75 2.69 3.70
CA LEU A 30 0.44 2.63 4.36
C LEU A 30 0.56 2.85 5.87
N ILE A 31 1.53 2.20 6.53
CA ILE A 31 1.82 2.41 7.95
C ILE A 31 2.22 3.87 8.21
N ALA A 32 3.09 4.44 7.37
CA ALA A 32 3.53 5.83 7.51
C ALA A 32 2.45 6.88 7.20
N ALA A 33 1.37 6.47 6.53
CA ALA A 33 0.15 7.23 6.28
C ALA A 33 -0.84 7.15 7.48
N GLY A 34 -0.47 6.42 8.54
CA GLY A 34 -1.26 6.30 9.76
C GLY A 34 -2.17 5.07 9.81
N ALA A 35 -2.06 4.16 8.84
CA ALA A 35 -2.84 2.92 8.89
C ALA A 35 -2.27 1.94 9.93
N GLN A 36 -3.16 1.34 10.70
CA GLN A 36 -2.85 0.21 11.57
C GLN A 36 -2.79 -1.06 10.73
N VAL A 37 -1.76 -1.89 10.96
CA VAL A 37 -1.60 -3.18 10.29
C VAL A 37 -2.14 -4.29 11.18
N VAL A 38 -2.98 -5.16 10.60
CA VAL A 38 -3.55 -6.32 11.28
C VAL A 38 -3.18 -7.58 10.50
N GLU A 39 -2.44 -8.47 11.16
CA GLU A 39 -2.02 -9.75 10.57
C GLU A 39 -3.21 -10.70 10.41
N GLY A 40 -3.29 -11.33 9.24
CA GLY A 40 -4.27 -12.36 8.93
C GLY A 40 -3.65 -13.76 8.96
N ARG A 41 -4.42 -14.77 8.52
CA ARG A 41 -3.88 -16.11 8.29
C ARG A 41 -3.00 -16.12 7.03
N GLY A 42 -1.83 -16.77 7.12
CA GLY A 42 -0.91 -16.90 5.98
C GLY A 42 -0.35 -15.55 5.54
N SER A 43 -0.37 -15.27 4.24
CA SER A 43 0.11 -13.99 3.69
C SER A 43 -0.93 -12.87 3.74
N ARG A 44 -2.13 -13.11 4.30
CA ARG A 44 -3.16 -12.08 4.37
C ARG A 44 -2.79 -11.01 5.38
N VAL A 45 -2.94 -9.74 5.00
CA VAL A 45 -2.70 -8.56 5.84
C VAL A 45 -3.78 -7.53 5.58
N ARG A 46 -4.25 -6.87 6.64
CA ARG A 46 -5.26 -5.81 6.57
C ARG A 46 -4.68 -4.49 7.07
N PHE A 47 -5.10 -3.40 6.45
CA PHE A 47 -4.82 -2.04 6.89
C PHE A 47 -6.12 -1.33 7.27
N GLU A 48 -6.11 -0.65 8.41
CA GLU A 48 -7.28 0.06 8.94
C GLU A 48 -6.89 1.49 9.33
N LYS A 49 -7.70 2.49 8.96
CA LYS A 49 -7.55 3.88 9.39
C LYS A 49 -8.90 4.60 9.31
N ASP A 50 -9.31 5.27 10.38
CA ASP A 50 -10.53 6.10 10.42
C ASP A 50 -11.81 5.39 9.92
N GLY A 51 -11.93 4.07 10.19
CA GLY A 51 -13.05 3.24 9.74
C GLY A 51 -12.91 2.67 8.32
N GLU A 52 -11.94 3.14 7.54
CA GLU A 52 -11.59 2.57 6.24
C GLU A 52 -10.72 1.33 6.41
N VAL A 53 -11.02 0.32 5.59
CA VAL A 53 -10.33 -0.97 5.62
C VAL A 53 -9.90 -1.36 4.21
N GLU A 54 -8.70 -1.92 4.10
CA GLU A 54 -8.24 -2.57 2.87
C GLU A 54 -7.49 -3.86 3.21
N THR A 55 -7.75 -4.94 2.46
CA THR A 55 -7.15 -6.26 2.71
C THR A 55 -6.33 -6.72 1.52
N PHE A 56 -5.13 -7.22 1.79
CA PHE A 56 -4.20 -7.71 0.78
C PHE A 56 -3.70 -9.10 1.13
N HIS A 57 -3.06 -9.73 0.15
CA HIS A 57 -2.21 -10.89 0.36
C HIS A 57 -0.79 -10.52 -0.06
N ARG A 58 0.19 -10.65 0.84
CA ARG A 58 1.60 -10.38 0.54
C ARG A 58 2.03 -11.27 -0.65
N PRO A 59 2.68 -10.70 -1.68
CA PRO A 59 3.14 -11.46 -2.85
C PRO A 59 4.04 -12.64 -2.48
N HIS A 60 3.86 -13.76 -3.19
CA HIS A 60 4.74 -14.93 -3.13
C HIS A 60 4.64 -15.70 -4.46
N PRO A 61 5.76 -16.19 -5.06
CA PRO A 61 7.15 -16.06 -4.59
C PRO A 61 7.81 -14.70 -4.89
N ALA A 62 7.23 -13.90 -5.78
CA ALA A 62 7.74 -12.56 -6.12
C ALA A 62 7.64 -11.59 -4.93
N LYS A 63 8.49 -10.55 -4.91
CA LYS A 63 8.51 -9.52 -3.86
C LYS A 63 7.71 -8.27 -4.26
N GLU A 64 7.50 -8.09 -5.55
CA GLU A 64 6.84 -6.94 -6.15
C GLU A 64 5.33 -7.00 -5.92
N ALA A 65 4.76 -5.85 -5.57
CA ALA A 65 3.31 -5.68 -5.54
C ALA A 65 2.76 -5.84 -6.96
N LYS A 66 1.73 -6.66 -7.10
CA LYS A 66 1.01 -6.77 -8.37
C LYS A 66 0.32 -5.44 -8.68
N ARG A 67 0.14 -5.11 -9.96
CA ARG A 67 -0.52 -3.84 -10.39
C ARG A 67 -1.87 -3.60 -9.72
N TYR A 68 -2.66 -4.65 -9.48
CA TYR A 68 -3.94 -4.52 -8.77
C TYR A 68 -3.77 -4.15 -7.29
N GLN A 69 -2.69 -4.60 -6.64
CA GLN A 69 -2.39 -4.22 -5.25
C GLN A 69 -1.95 -2.77 -5.17
N VAL A 70 -1.20 -2.29 -6.17
CA VAL A 70 -0.83 -0.87 -6.25
C VAL A 70 -2.07 0.00 -6.47
N ARG A 71 -3.01 -0.42 -7.32
CA ARG A 71 -4.31 0.27 -7.50
C ARG A 71 -5.15 0.28 -6.22
N ALA A 72 -5.25 -0.86 -5.53
CA ALA A 72 -5.98 -0.94 -4.27
C ALA A 72 -5.31 -0.10 -3.16
N ALA A 73 -3.97 -0.09 -3.08
CA ALA A 73 -3.25 0.78 -2.15
C ALA A 73 -3.47 2.27 -2.45
N ARG A 74 -3.47 2.67 -3.74
CA ARG A 74 -3.83 4.03 -4.16
C ARG A 74 -5.25 4.39 -3.70
N ALA A 75 -6.22 3.54 -4.02
CA ALA A 75 -7.62 3.79 -3.66
C ALA A 75 -7.78 3.89 -2.14
N PHE A 76 -7.09 3.05 -1.36
CA PHE A 76 -7.12 3.15 0.10
C PHE A 76 -6.50 4.47 0.58
N LEU A 77 -5.34 4.87 0.06
CA LEU A 77 -4.70 6.16 0.35
C LEU A 77 -5.63 7.34 0.06
N GLU A 78 -6.34 7.34 -1.08
CA GLU A 78 -7.35 8.35 -1.42
C GLU A 78 -8.49 8.40 -0.39
N ARG A 79 -9.05 7.24 -0.02
CA ARG A 79 -10.13 7.15 0.99
C ARG A 79 -9.70 7.68 2.36
N ILE A 80 -8.43 7.49 2.74
CA ILE A 80 -7.89 7.98 4.02
C ILE A 80 -7.31 9.40 3.93
N GLY A 81 -7.51 10.10 2.80
CA GLY A 81 -7.12 11.49 2.60
C GLY A 81 -5.63 11.73 2.32
N VAL A 82 -4.91 10.71 1.83
CA VAL A 82 -3.47 10.78 1.55
C VAL A 82 -3.22 10.79 0.05
N THR A 83 -2.91 11.96 -0.48
CA THR A 83 -2.53 12.19 -1.89
C THR A 83 -1.12 12.79 -1.98
N PRO A 84 -0.42 12.67 -3.13
CA PRO A 84 0.90 13.26 -3.33
C PRO A 84 1.00 14.76 -3.03
#